data_AF-A0A6H9RZ89-F1
#
_entry.id   AF-A0A6H9RZ89-F1
#
_cell.length_a   1.000
_cell.length_b   1.000
_cell.length_c   1.000
_cell.angle_alpha   90.00
_cell.angle_beta   90.00
_cell.angle_gamma   90.00
#
_symmetry.space_group_name_H-M   'P 1'
#
loop_
_entity.id
_entity.type
_entity.pdbx_description
1 polymer ?
#
loop_
_entity_poly.entity_id
_entity_poly.type
_entity_poly.pdbx_seq_one_letter_code
_entity_poly.pdbx_strand_id
1 'polypeptide(L)' 'PSDDKAIDDFIIAHPLAPEIKLVEADFWSDQQKDLLREWLLADGEEAVLVDQLNVRLHDGK' A
#
# COMPACT_ATOMS: atom_id res chain seq x y z
N PRO A 1 -20.41 3.02 -1.75
CA PRO A 1 -20.19 1.60 -1.38
C PRO A 1 -18.86 1.16 -1.98
N SER A 2 -17.77 1.53 -1.30
CA SER A 2 -16.43 1.42 -1.87
C SER A 2 -15.90 0.00 -1.67
N ASP A 3 -15.98 -0.79 -2.72
CA ASP A 3 -14.85 -1.49 -3.35
C ASP A 3 -13.79 -2.17 -2.46
N ASP A 4 -14.11 -2.66 -1.26
CA ASP A 4 -13.21 -3.56 -0.51
C ASP A 4 -12.72 -4.71 -1.39
N LYS A 5 -13.62 -5.24 -2.23
CA LYS A 5 -13.30 -6.25 -3.24
C LYS A 5 -12.30 -5.78 -4.30
N ALA A 6 -12.40 -4.53 -4.76
CA ALA A 6 -11.46 -4.03 -5.78
C ALA A 6 -10.07 -3.79 -5.18
N ILE A 7 -9.99 -3.45 -3.89
CA ILE A 7 -8.71 -3.34 -3.17
C ILE A 7 -8.09 -4.73 -3.01
N ASP A 8 -8.86 -5.73 -2.59
CA ASP A 8 -8.37 -7.11 -2.49
C ASP A 8 -7.92 -7.67 -3.85
N ASP A 9 -8.72 -7.47 -4.90
CA ASP A 9 -8.37 -7.88 -6.27
C ASP A 9 -7.08 -7.16 -6.75
N PHE A 10 -6.90 -5.89 -6.40
CA PHE A 10 -5.67 -5.14 -6.70
C PHE A 10 -4.46 -5.70 -5.97
N ILE A 11 -4.59 -6.00 -4.67
CA ILE A 11 -3.50 -6.56 -3.86
C ILE A 11 -3.05 -7.91 -4.43
N ILE A 12 -4.00 -8.76 -4.84
CA ILE A 12 -3.72 -10.06 -5.46
C ILE A 12 -3.07 -9.87 -6.85
N ALA A 13 -3.51 -8.88 -7.62
CA ALA A 13 -2.97 -8.61 -8.95
C ALA A 13 -1.57 -7.96 -8.95
N HIS A 14 -1.22 -7.26 -7.87
CA HIS A 14 0.01 -6.47 -7.74
C HIS A 14 0.82 -6.82 -6.49
N PRO A 15 1.30 -8.07 -6.35
CA PRO A 15 2.12 -8.45 -5.21
C PRO A 15 3.44 -7.67 -5.20
N LEU A 16 3.89 -7.29 -4.01
CA LEU A 16 5.10 -6.51 -3.81
C LEU A 16 6.23 -7.39 -3.27
N ALA A 17 7.39 -7.35 -3.91
CA ALA A 17 8.56 -8.09 -3.45
C ALA A 17 9.02 -7.57 -2.07
N PRO A 18 9.46 -8.43 -1.14
CA PRO A 18 9.76 -8.06 0.25
C PRO A 18 10.89 -7.04 0.41
N GLU A 19 11.70 -6.85 -0.64
CA GLU A 19 12.79 -5.86 -0.70
C GLU A 19 12.33 -4.47 -1.18
N ILE A 20 11.12 -4.36 -1.73
CA ILE A 20 10.58 -3.11 -2.28
C ILE A 20 9.66 -2.46 -1.24
N LYS A 21 9.89 -1.19 -0.95
CA LYS A 21 9.00 -0.44 -0.04
C LYS A 21 7.68 -0.13 -0.73
N LEU A 22 6.56 -0.18 0.01
CA LEU A 22 5.25 0.22 -0.49
C LEU A 22 5.26 1.57 -1.21
N VAL A 23 5.93 2.57 -0.62
CA VAL A 23 6.02 3.94 -1.16
C VAL A 23 6.88 4.06 -2.43
N GLU A 24 7.64 3.02 -2.77
CA GLU A 24 8.50 2.99 -3.96
C GLU A 24 7.91 2.14 -5.08
N ALA A 25 6.82 1.41 -4.84
CA ALA A 25 6.24 0.50 -5.82
C ALA A 25 5.82 1.21 -7.12
N ASP A 26 6.16 0.61 -8.26
CA ASP A 26 5.96 1.22 -9.59
C ASP A 26 4.48 1.32 -10.03
N PHE A 27 3.58 0.60 -9.37
CA PHE A 27 2.14 0.68 -9.66
C PHE A 27 1.46 1.92 -9.06
N TRP A 28 2.15 2.65 -8.18
CA TRP A 28 1.66 3.92 -7.68
C TRP A 28 2.04 5.07 -8.60
N SER A 29 1.10 5.99 -8.80
CA SER A 29 1.39 7.33 -9.34
C SER A 29 2.23 8.15 -8.36
N ASP A 30 2.95 9.17 -8.85
CA ASP A 30 3.78 10.05 -8.01
C ASP A 30 2.99 10.66 -6.83
N GLN A 31 1.75 11.07 -7.07
CA GLN A 31 0.87 11.60 -6.02
C GLN A 31 0.51 10.57 -4.94
N GLN A 32 0.29 9.31 -5.33
CA GLN A 32 0.02 8.23 -4.36
C GLN A 32 1.29 7.89 -3.57
N LYS A 33 2.46 7.89 -4.22
CA LYS A 33 3.74 7.68 -3.53
C LYS A 33 3.97 8.75 -2.47
N ASP A 34 3.74 10.02 -2.80
CA ASP A 34 3.90 11.11 -1.84
C ASP A 34 2.89 11.03 -0.69
N LEU A 35 1.61 10.74 -0.97
CA LEU A 35 0.60 10.54 0.07
C LEU A 35 0.97 9.39 1.02
N LEU A 36 1.38 8.24 0.48
CA LEU A 36 1.80 7.08 1.28
C LEU A 36 3.05 7.39 2.10
N ARG A 37 3.99 8.22 1.59
CA ARG A 37 5.15 8.70 2.35
C ARG A 37 4.70 9.60 3.49
N GLU A 38 3.81 10.55 3.26
CA GLU A 38 3.28 11.43 4.29
C GLU A 38 2.59 10.63 5.39
N TRP A 39 1.76 9.65 5.02
CA TRP A 39 1.07 8.79 5.97
C TRP A 39 2.01 7.84 6.71
N LEU A 40 3.05 7.32 6.06
CA LEU A 40 4.08 6.51 6.71
C LEU A 40 4.87 7.32 7.74
N LEU A 41 5.08 8.61 7.48
CA LEU A 41 5.77 9.54 8.38
C LEU A 41 4.84 10.15 9.43
N ALA A 42 3.53 9.97 9.30
CA ALA A 42 2.56 10.45 10.27
C ALA A 42 2.53 9.52 11.49
N ASP A 43 2.68 10.06 12.71
CA ASP A 43 2.58 9.30 13.96
C ASP A 43 1.12 8.95 14.36
N GLY A 44 0.24 8.78 13.37
CA GLY A 44 -1.21 8.65 13.53
C GLY A 44 -1.79 7.30 13.11
N GLU A 45 -3.12 7.26 12.97
CA GLU A 45 -3.86 6.08 12.49
C GLU A 45 -3.53 5.79 11.01
N GLU A 46 -3.10 6.80 10.26
CA GLU A 46 -2.68 6.71 8.87
C GLU A 46 -1.46 5.80 8.68
N ALA A 47 -0.45 5.88 9.55
CA ALA A 47 0.71 4.98 9.48
C ALA A 47 0.30 3.52 9.68
N VAL A 48 -0.66 3.27 10.56
CA VAL A 48 -1.21 1.92 10.80
C VAL A 48 -1.95 1.38 9.57
N LEU A 49 -2.63 2.24 8.82
CA LEU A 49 -3.27 1.86 7.56
C LEU A 49 -2.25 1.54 6.46
N VAL A 50 -1.19 2.36 6.34
CA VAL A 50 -0.09 2.13 5.40
C VAL A 50 0.65 0.83 5.71
N ASP A 51 0.92 0.54 6.98
CA ASP A 51 1.56 -0.70 7.41
C ASP A 51 0.70 -1.93 7.09
N GLN A 52 -0.61 -1.88 7.35
CA GLN A 52 -1.54 -2.95 6.99
C GLN A 52 -1.58 -3.19 5.48
N LEU A 53 -1.61 -2.12 4.67
CA LEU A 53 -1.59 -2.22 3.22
C LEU A 53 -0.27 -2.82 2.74
N ASN A 54 0.86 -2.41 3.32
CA ASN A 54 2.19 -2.94 3.02
C ASN A 54 2.24 -4.46 3.29
N VAL A 55 1.76 -4.91 4.46
CA VAL A 55 1.68 -6.34 4.80
C VAL A 55 0.85 -7.10 3.78
N ARG A 56 -0.34 -6.63 3.43
CA ARG A 56 -1.21 -7.33 2.46
C ARG A 56 -0.57 -7.47 1.08
N LEU A 57 0.12 -6.43 0.61
CA LEU A 57 0.82 -6.45 -0.69
C LEU A 57 2.02 -7.40 -0.70
N HIS A 58 2.72 -7.55 0.43
CA HIS A 58 3.81 -8.51 0.56
C HIS A 58 3.36 -9.95 0.85
N ASP A 59 2.18 -10.11 1.46
CA ASP A 59 1.60 -11.42 1.84
C ASP A 59 0.73 -12.03 0.73
N GLY A 60 0.55 -11.36 -0.40
CA GLY A 60 -0.23 -11.82 -1.57
C GLY A 60 0.35 -13.05 -2.29
N LYS A 61 0.62 -14.12 -1.54
CA LYS A 61 0.98 -15.47 -2.00
C LYS A 61 -0.23 -16.31 -2.39
#